data_AF-A0A849RF37-F1
#
_entry.id   AF-A0A849RF37-F1
#
_cell.length_a   1.000
_cell.length_b   1.000
_cell.length_c   1.000
_cell.angle_alpha   90.00
_cell.angle_beta   90.00
_cell.angle_gamma   90.00
#
_symmetry.space_group_name_H-M   'P 1'
#
loop_
_entity.id
_entity.type
_entity.pdbx_description
1 polymer ?
#
loop_
_entity_poly.entity_id
_entity_poly.type
_entity_poly.pdbx_seq_one_letter_code
_entity_poly.pdbx_strand_id
1 'polypeptide(L)'
;MPLFEISLVISELIALYLLRYIWQSGDILFFKISYSIIAIIPFLDPLFIFWITNMPSRQAEIFQDQQRLNTDVLNRWKHVLDEKNPQRKFRFWRNMIEMNKNDDS
;
A
#
# COMPACT_ATOMS: atom_id res chain seq x y z
N MET A 1 -6.52 -22.03 24.79
CA MET A 1 -6.94 -21.54 23.45
C MET A 1 -7.92 -20.42 23.65
N PRO A 2 -7.64 -19.21 23.15
CA PRO A 2 -8.57 -18.10 23.26
C PRO A 2 -9.86 -18.48 22.52
N LEU A 3 -11.01 -18.33 23.19
CA LEU A 3 -12.35 -18.66 22.67
C LEU A 3 -12.63 -18.06 21.28
N PHE A 4 -11.95 -16.95 20.98
CA PHE A 4 -11.99 -16.26 19.69
C PHE A 4 -11.47 -17.10 18.52
N GLU A 5 -10.38 -17.87 18.72
CA GLU A 5 -9.84 -18.75 17.68
C GLU A 5 -10.84 -19.85 17.32
N ILE A 6 -11.52 -20.41 18.34
CA ILE A 6 -12.52 -21.46 18.15
C ILE A 6 -13.72 -20.92 17.39
N SER A 7 -14.21 -19.73 17.74
CA SER A 7 -15.33 -19.11 16.99
C SER A 7 -14.98 -18.82 15.54
N LEU A 8 -13.73 -18.41 15.27
CA LEU A 8 -13.27 -18.11 13.92
C LEU A 8 -13.23 -19.38 13.07
N VAL A 9 -12.64 -20.46 13.59
CA VAL A 9 -12.58 -21.76 12.92
C VAL A 9 -13.98 -22.34 12.65
N ILE A 10 -14.89 -22.26 13.63
CA ILE A 10 -16.28 -22.73 13.44
C ILE A 10 -16.98 -21.92 12.36
N SER A 11 -16.80 -20.60 12.36
CA SER A 11 -17.39 -19.72 11.35
C SER A 11 -16.90 -20.08 9.94
N GLU A 12 -15.60 -20.31 9.77
CA GLU A 12 -15.00 -20.67 8.49
C GLU A 12 -15.51 -22.02 7.97
N LEU A 13 -15.65 -23.02 8.85
CA LEU A 13 -16.21 -24.32 8.50
C LEU A 13 -17.67 -24.22 8.01
N ILE A 14 -18.48 -23.39 8.66
CA ILE A 14 -19.87 -23.14 8.25
C ILE A 14 -19.92 -22.44 6.88
N ALA A 15 -19.02 -21.47 6.64
CA ALA A 15 -18.91 -20.77 5.37
C ALA A 15 -18.65 -21.75 4.21
N LEU A 16 -17.65 -22.63 4.39
CA LEU A 16 -17.27 -23.63 3.39
C LEU A 16 -18.39 -24.64 3.13
N TYR A 17 -19.12 -25.04 4.19
CA TYR A 17 -20.27 -25.94 4.07
C TYR A 17 -21.40 -25.31 3.24
N LEU A 18 -21.77 -24.06 3.55
CA LEU A 18 -22.80 -23.32 2.82
C LEU A 18 -22.40 -23.10 1.35
N LEU A 19 -21.13 -22.74 1.11
CA LEU A 19 -20.61 -22.58 -0.24
C LEU A 19 -20.74 -23.88 -1.05
N ARG A 20 -20.33 -25.01 -0.46
CA ARG A 20 -20.48 -26.33 -1.10
C ARG A 20 -21.95 -26.67 -1.37
N TYR A 21 -22.84 -26.38 -0.43
CA TYR A 21 -24.28 -26.62 -0.59
C TYR A 21 -24.88 -25.81 -1.74
N ILE A 22 -24.56 -24.52 -1.83
CA ILE A 22 -24.99 -23.62 -2.93
C ILE A 22 -24.44 -24.11 -4.27
N TRP A 23 -23.20 -24.60 -4.31
CA TRP A 23 -22.60 -25.11 -5.54
C TRP A 23 -23.18 -26.44 -6.00
N GLN A 24 -23.75 -27.24 -5.09
CA GLN A 24 -24.47 -28.47 -5.44
C GLN A 24 -25.94 -28.22 -5.84
N SER A 25 -26.52 -27.04 -5.58
CA SER A 25 -27.89 -26.75 -5.99
C SER A 25 -28.02 -26.69 -7.52
N GLY A 26 -29.17 -27.08 -8.07
CA GLY A 26 -29.44 -27.00 -9.52
C GLY A 26 -29.73 -25.59 -10.03
N ASP A 27 -29.49 -24.55 -9.22
CA ASP A 27 -29.92 -23.19 -9.50
C ASP A 27 -29.07 -22.49 -10.58
N ILE A 28 -29.68 -21.48 -11.17
CA ILE A 28 -29.06 -20.59 -12.17
C ILE A 28 -27.81 -19.95 -11.53
N LEU A 29 -26.70 -19.90 -12.28
CA LEU A 29 -25.39 -19.37 -11.83
C LEU A 29 -25.48 -18.02 -11.10
N PHE A 30 -26.38 -17.13 -11.53
CA PHE A 30 -26.59 -15.83 -10.91
C PHE A 30 -27.02 -15.92 -9.43
N PHE A 31 -27.91 -16.86 -9.10
CA PHE A 31 -28.34 -17.08 -7.72
C PHE A 31 -27.22 -17.66 -6.86
N LYS A 32 -26.40 -18.56 -7.42
CA LYS A 32 -25.24 -19.11 -6.71
C LYS A 32 -24.23 -18.03 -6.31
N ILE A 33 -23.96 -17.10 -7.23
CA ILE A 33 -23.07 -15.96 -6.96
C ILE A 33 -23.68 -15.06 -5.89
N SER A 34 -24.97 -14.73 -6.03
CA SER A 34 -25.69 -13.88 -5.08
C SER A 34 -25.71 -14.48 -3.67
N TYR A 35 -26.02 -15.77 -3.54
CA TYR A 35 -26.00 -16.48 -2.27
C TYR A 35 -24.60 -16.63 -1.69
N SER A 36 -23.58 -16.81 -2.54
CA SER A 36 -22.20 -16.86 -2.06
C SER A 36 -21.76 -15.52 -1.48
N ILE A 37 -22.13 -14.40 -2.11
CA ILE A 37 -21.84 -13.06 -1.58
C ILE A 37 -22.55 -12.85 -0.24
N ILE A 38 -23.84 -13.17 -0.15
CA ILE A 38 -24.62 -13.03 1.09
C ILE A 38 -24.05 -13.91 2.20
N ALA A 39 -23.65 -15.14 1.88
CA ALA A 39 -23.03 -16.05 2.84
C ALA A 39 -21.70 -15.53 3.38
N ILE A 40 -20.93 -14.75 2.61
CA ILE A 40 -19.63 -14.21 3.04
C ILE A 40 -19.77 -13.01 3.99
N ILE A 41 -20.87 -12.26 3.93
CA ILE A 41 -21.11 -11.05 4.76
C ILE A 41 -20.85 -11.26 6.26
N PRO A 42 -21.43 -12.26 6.95
CA PRO A 42 -21.20 -12.46 8.38
C PRO A 42 -19.75 -12.83 8.75
N PHE A 43 -18.95 -13.30 7.79
CA PHE A 43 -17.54 -13.65 8.00
C PHE A 43 -16.59 -12.47 7.76
N LEU A 44 -17.03 -11.46 7.00
CA LEU A 44 -16.25 -10.24 6.80
C LEU A 44 -16.12 -9.43 8.10
N ASP A 45 -17.15 -9.41 8.93
CA ASP A 45 -17.22 -8.61 10.16
C ASP A 45 -16.09 -8.94 11.16
N PRO A 46 -15.89 -10.21 11.57
CA PRO A 46 -14.76 -10.56 12.45
C PRO A 46 -13.40 -10.35 11.79
N LEU A 47 -13.31 -10.49 10.46
CA LEU A 47 -12.10 -10.20 9.69
C LEU A 47 -11.73 -8.70 9.74
N PHE A 48 -12.72 -7.82 9.58
CA PHE A 48 -12.53 -6.37 9.69
C PHE A 48 -12.15 -5.95 11.10
N ILE A 49 -12.81 -6.50 12.12
CA ILE A 49 -12.48 -6.23 13.52
C ILE A 49 -11.06 -6.69 13.82
N PHE A 50 -10.69 -7.91 13.42
CA PHE A 50 -9.33 -8.42 13.57
C PHE A 50 -8.32 -7.52 12.87
N TRP A 51 -8.60 -7.09 11.64
CA TRP A 51 -7.71 -6.21 10.88
C TRP A 51 -7.52 -4.83 11.52
N ILE A 52 -8.60 -4.21 12.02
CA ILE A 52 -8.54 -2.90 12.69
C ILE A 52 -7.81 -3.01 14.03
N THR A 53 -8.07 -4.07 14.80
CA THR A 53 -7.46 -4.25 16.13
C THR A 53 -5.97 -4.63 16.07
N ASN A 54 -5.53 -5.31 15.01
CA ASN A 54 -4.11 -5.63 14.78
C ASN A 54 -3.37 -4.58 13.95
N MET A 55 -3.99 -3.47 13.57
CA MET A 55 -3.24 -2.35 13.00
C MET A 55 -2.28 -1.80 14.07
N PRO A 56 -0.98 -1.63 13.75
CA PRO A 56 -0.05 -1.03 14.68
C PRO A 56 -0.56 0.38 15.01
N SER A 57 -0.60 0.70 16.30
CA SER A 57 -0.98 2.03 16.75
C SER A 57 -0.07 3.07 16.09
N ARG A 58 -0.65 4.23 15.77
CA ARG A 58 0.06 5.36 15.18
C ARG A 58 1.20 5.72 16.14
N GLN A 59 2.42 5.31 15.83
CA GLN A 59 3.57 5.59 16.67
C GLN A 59 3.70 7.11 16.79
N ALA A 60 4.01 7.62 18.00
CA ALA A 60 4.27 9.04 18.19
C ALA A 60 5.33 9.49 17.18
N GLU A 61 5.19 10.69 16.63
CA GLU A 61 6.01 11.23 15.53
C GLU A 61 7.53 11.12 15.78
N ILE A 62 7.91 11.05 17.06
CA ILE A 62 9.29 10.95 17.56
C ILE A 62 9.91 9.55 17.34
N PHE A 63 9.10 8.49 17.28
CA PHE A 63 9.53 7.10 17.05
C PHE A 63 9.26 6.61 15.62
N GLN A 64 8.59 7.42 14.81
CA GLN A 64 8.50 7.15 13.38
C GLN A 64 9.88 7.36 12.78
N ASP A 65 10.46 6.30 12.23
CA ASP A 65 11.75 6.37 11.54
C ASP A 65 11.61 7.36 10.37
N GLN A 66 12.05 8.60 10.56
CA GLN A 66 12.01 9.66 9.55
C GLN A 66 13.03 9.43 8.41
N GLN A 67 13.55 8.21 8.27
CA GLN A 67 14.38 7.80 7.14
C GLN A 67 13.64 7.78 5.78
N ARG A 68 12.37 8.19 5.72
CA ARG A 68 11.59 8.25 4.48
C ARG A 68 12.03 9.35 3.50
N LEU A 69 12.90 10.28 3.90
CA LEU A 69 13.41 11.36 3.04
C LEU A 69 14.85 11.18 2.55
N ASN A 70 15.50 10.05 2.84
CA ASN A 70 16.78 9.70 2.21
C ASN A 70 16.61 8.49 1.30
N THR A 71 15.62 8.56 0.42
CA THR A 71 15.45 7.58 -0.66
C THR A 71 16.53 7.85 -1.71
N ASP A 72 17.57 7.01 -1.73
CA ASP A 72 18.60 6.98 -2.80
C ASP A 72 17.99 7.07 -4.21
N VAL A 73 16.78 6.54 -4.39
CA VAL A 73 16.03 6.57 -5.64
C VAL A 73 15.67 8.01 -6.06
N LEU A 74 15.15 8.84 -5.15
CA LEU A 74 14.74 10.22 -5.47
C LEU A 74 15.96 11.08 -5.80
N ASN A 75 17.06 10.92 -5.06
CA ASN A 75 18.34 11.57 -5.37
C ASN A 75 18.93 11.10 -6.71
N ARG A 76 18.84 9.79 -7.01
CA ARG A 76 19.29 9.22 -8.29
C ARG A 76 18.51 9.80 -9.48
N TRP A 77 17.19 9.93 -9.36
CA TRP A 77 16.36 10.52 -10.42
C TRP A 77 16.52 12.03 -10.51
N LYS A 78 16.74 12.73 -9.38
CA LYS A 78 17.07 14.15 -9.39
C LYS A 78 18.34 14.44 -10.17
N HIS A 79 19.38 13.60 -10.03
CA HIS A 79 20.61 13.73 -10.81
C HIS A 79 20.36 13.58 -12.33
N VAL A 80 19.58 12.58 -12.75
CA VAL A 80 19.20 12.37 -14.17
C VAL A 80 18.38 13.55 -14.71
N LEU A 81 17.48 14.11 -13.91
CA LEU A 81 16.65 15.26 -14.29
C LEU A 81 17.47 16.56 -14.35
N ASP A 82 18.41 16.75 -13.43
CA ASP A 82 19.32 17.91 -13.43
C ASP A 82 20.31 17.85 -14.61
N GLU A 83 20.77 16.66 -14.99
CA GLU A 83 21.66 16.48 -16.14
C GLU A 83 20.97 16.73 -17.49
N LYS A 84 19.67 16.45 -17.59
CA LYS A 84 18.87 16.69 -18.80
C LYS A 84 18.37 18.12 -18.98
N ASN A 85 18.73 19.06 -18.11
CA ASN A 85 18.23 20.44 -18.19
C ASN A 85 19.29 21.40 -18.81
N PRO A 86 19.35 21.54 -20.15
CA PRO A 86 20.42 22.28 -20.84
C PRO A 86 20.47 23.76 -20.46
N GLN A 87 19.32 24.34 -20.07
CA GLN A 87 19.24 25.74 -19.66
C GLN A 87 19.95 26.03 -18.33
N ARG A 88 19.99 25.05 -17.42
CA ARG A 88 20.67 25.19 -16.13
C ARG A 88 22.19 25.14 -16.32
N LYS A 89 22.66 24.22 -17.17
CA LYS A 89 24.07 24.10 -17.57
C LYS A 89 24.57 25.37 -18.29
N PHE A 90 23.76 25.95 -19.18
CA PHE A 90 24.11 27.18 -19.89
C PHE A 90 24.26 28.38 -18.94
N ARG A 91 23.36 28.55 -17.97
CA ARG A 91 23.49 29.60 -16.94
C ARG A 91 24.74 29.42 -16.09
N PHE A 92 25.02 28.19 -15.67
CA PHE A 92 26.20 27.89 -14.85
C PHE A 92 27.52 28.13 -15.62
N TRP A 93 27.56 27.74 -16.90
CA TRP A 93 28.70 28.01 -17.79
C TRP A 93 28.91 29.51 -18.01
N ARG A 94 27.83 30.28 -18.23
CA ARG A 94 27.90 31.74 -18.38
C ARG A 94 28.49 32.42 -17.13
N ASN A 95 28.03 32.03 -15.95
CA ASN A 95 28.55 32.56 -14.70
C ASN A 95 30.04 32.23 -14.49
N MET A 96 30.49 31.03 -14.85
CA MET A 96 31.92 30.68 -14.77
C MET A 96 32.79 31.53 -15.70
N ILE A 97 32.31 31.82 -16.91
CA ILE A 97 33.03 32.70 -17.85
C ILE A 97 33.08 34.15 -17.36
N GLU A 98 31.98 34.64 -16.81
CA GLU A 98 31.92 36.00 -16.25
C GLU A 98 32.81 36.14 -15.01
N MET A 99 32.89 35.12 -14.15
CA MET A 99 33.82 35.11 -13.02
C MET A 99 35.28 35.09 -13.47
N ASN A 100 35.64 34.20 -14.40
CA ASN A 100 37.03 34.12 -14.89
C ASN A 100 37.47 35.41 -15.59
N LYS A 101 36.56 36.08 -16.30
CA LYS A 101 36.84 37.36 -16.96
C LYS A 101 37.11 38.50 -15.97
N ASN A 102 36.54 38.44 -14.77
CA ASN A 102 36.76 39.44 -13.72
C ASN A 102 38.04 39.19 -12.90
N ASP A 103 38.55 37.96 -12.90
CA ASP A 103 39.81 37.60 -12.22
C ASP A 103 41.04 37.95 -13.07
N ASP A 104 40.89 38.08 -14.40
CA ASP A 104 41.95 38.44 -15.35
C ASP A 104 42.10 39.96 -15.61
N SER A 105 41.33 40.82 -14.90
CA SER A 105 41.34 42.29 -15.03
C SER A 105 41.67 43.00 -13.73
#